data_AF-A0A7J8WCG6-F1
#
_entry.id   AF-A0A7J8WCG6-F1
#
_cell.length_a   1.000
_cell.length_b   1.000
_cell.length_c   1.000
_cell.angle_alpha   90.00
_cell.angle_beta   90.00
_cell.angle_gamma   90.00
#
_symmetry.space_group_name_H-M   'P 1'
#
loop_
_entity.id
_entity.type
_entity.pdbx_description
1 polymer ?
#
loop_
_entity_poly.entity_id
_entity_poly.type
_entity_poly.pdbx_seq_one_letter_code
_entity_poly.pdbx_strand_id
1 'polypeptide(L)' 'MKRLAMGPMTIPEYNNWRVRRINNNIREQSHENSQSMEEYLRVVPSELEIIKQDFERRNAELEKKMA' A
#
# COMPACT_ATOMS: atom_id res chain seq x y z
N MET A 1 16.33 33.55 -12.35
CA MET A 1 16.26 32.12 -12.72
C MET A 1 15.95 32.01 -14.21
N LYS A 2 16.79 31.31 -14.98
CA LYS A 2 16.54 31.08 -16.41
C LYS A 2 15.47 29.99 -16.52
N ARG A 3 14.31 30.32 -17.07
CA ARG A 3 13.23 29.34 -17.34
C ARG A 3 13.72 28.40 -18.42
N LEU A 4 14.05 27.16 -18.06
CA LEU A 4 14.25 26.09 -19.03
C LEU A 4 12.86 25.74 -19.59
N ALA A 5 12.59 26.14 -20.82
CA ALA A 5 11.40 25.70 -21.54
C ALA A 5 11.57 24.21 -21.87
N MET A 6 11.12 23.33 -20.97
CA MET A 6 10.84 21.95 -21.32
C MET A 6 9.69 21.99 -22.33
N GLY A 7 9.99 21.78 -23.61
CA GLY A 7 8.97 21.51 -24.61
C GLY A 7 8.08 20.34 -24.17
N PRO A 8 6.91 20.14 -24.78
CA PRO A 8 6.08 18.98 -24.49
C PRO A 8 6.98 17.76 -24.63
N MET A 9 7.21 17.06 -23.52
CA MET A 9 7.95 15.81 -23.50
C MET A 9 7.06 14.81 -24.23
N THR A 10 6.99 14.92 -25.55
CA THR A 10 6.43 13.89 -26.39
C THR A 10 7.28 12.69 -26.11
N ILE A 11 6.61 11.63 -25.68
CA ILE A 11 7.14 10.37 -25.17
C ILE A 11 7.39 9.30 -26.28
N PRO A 12 7.83 9.59 -27.54
CA PRO A 12 8.27 8.51 -28.43
C PRO A 12 9.50 7.78 -27.86
N GLU A 13 10.46 8.53 -27.29
CA GLU A 13 11.71 7.97 -26.79
C GLU A 13 11.48 7.10 -25.55
N TYR A 14 10.65 7.55 -24.61
CA TYR A 14 10.30 6.76 -23.43
C TYR A 14 9.47 5.52 -23.80
N ASN A 15 8.56 5.60 -24.76
CA ASN A 15 7.81 4.44 -25.24
C ASN A 15 8.73 3.42 -25.94
N ASN A 16 9.63 3.89 -26.82
CA ASN A 16 10.61 3.02 -27.47
C ASN A 16 11.58 2.38 -26.47
N TRP A 17 12.03 3.15 -25.46
CA TRP A 17 12.84 2.63 -24.36
C TRP A 17 12.09 1.56 -23.56
N ARG A 18 10.80 1.76 -23.27
CA ARG A 18 9.94 0.81 -22.55
C ARG A 18 9.68 -0.47 -23.35
N VAL A 19 9.39 -0.37 -24.64
CA VAL A 19 9.21 -1.53 -25.53
C VAL A 19 10.50 -2.37 -25.59
N ARG A 20 11.67 -1.72 -25.61
CA ARG A 20 12.98 -2.41 -25.57
C ARG A 20 13.22 -3.14 -24.24
N ARG A 21 12.60 -2.72 -23.14
CA ARG A 21 12.69 -3.38 -21.80
C ARG A 21 11.81 -4.62 -21.67
N ILE A 22 10.73 -4.76 -22.45
CA ILE A 22 9.82 -5.93 -22.40
C ILE A 22 10.59 -7.25 -22.63
N ASN A 23 11.71 -7.19 -23.36
CA ASN A 23 12.56 -8.36 -23.65
C ASN A 23 13.62 -8.66 -22.56
N ASN A 24 13.70 -7.86 -21.49
CA ASN A 24 14.62 -8.12 -20.39
C ASN A 24 13.88 -8.93 -19.33
N ASN A 25 13.85 -10.27 -19.45
CA ASN A 25 13.73 -11.36 -18.44
C ASN A 25 13.13 -11.14 -17.03
N ILE A 26 12.53 -10.00 -16.75
CA ILE A 26 11.73 -9.72 -15.57
C ILE A 26 10.41 -10.37 -15.92
N ARG A 27 10.23 -11.62 -15.48
CA ARG A 27 8.89 -12.21 -15.43
C ARG A 27 7.99 -11.15 -14.83
N GLU A 28 6.99 -10.74 -15.60
CA GLU A 28 5.80 -10.08 -15.08
C GLU A 28 5.50 -10.80 -13.76
N GLN A 29 5.61 -10.09 -12.64
CA GLN A 29 5.38 -10.69 -11.31
C GLN A 29 4.07 -11.44 -11.43
N SER A 30 4.13 -12.77 -11.37
CA SER A 30 2.96 -13.57 -11.59
C SER A 30 1.94 -13.08 -10.56
N HIS A 31 0.78 -12.66 -11.05
CA HIS A 31 -0.37 -12.30 -10.23
C HIS A 31 -0.90 -13.52 -9.43
N GLU A 32 -0.10 -14.56 -9.22
CA GLU A 32 -0.40 -15.70 -8.35
C GLU A 32 -0.33 -15.32 -6.86
N ASN A 33 0.33 -14.21 -6.53
CA ASN A 33 0.28 -13.59 -5.20
C ASN A 33 -0.54 -12.28 -5.23
N SER A 34 -1.64 -12.22 -5.99
CA SER A 34 -2.58 -11.11 -5.92
C SER A 34 -3.41 -11.17 -4.63
N GLN A 35 -2.75 -11.19 -3.47
CA GLN A 35 -3.36 -10.62 -2.29
C GLN A 35 -3.79 -9.21 -2.70
N SER A 36 -5.10 -8.98 -2.63
CA SER A 36 -5.71 -7.71 -3.02
C SER A 36 -4.90 -6.56 -2.40
N MET A 37 -4.74 -5.43 -3.10
CA MET A 37 -3.93 -4.33 -2.56
C MET A 37 -4.48 -3.89 -1.18
N GLU A 38 -5.76 -4.11 -0.95
CA GLU A 38 -6.47 -4.00 0.33
C GLU A 38 -5.89 -4.87 1.45
N GLU A 39 -5.46 -6.10 1.15
CA GLU A 39 -4.85 -7.04 2.11
C GLU A 39 -3.42 -6.62 2.47
N TYR A 40 -2.66 -6.12 1.49
CA TYR A 40 -1.32 -5.54 1.73
C TYR A 40 -1.37 -4.21 2.49
N LEU A 41 -2.41 -3.40 2.26
CA LEU A 41 -2.64 -2.12 2.95
C LEU A 41 -3.43 -2.30 4.25
N ARG A 42 -3.76 -3.55 4.63
CA ARG A 42 -4.50 -3.81 5.86
C ARG A 42 -3.63 -3.41 7.05
N VAL A 43 -4.04 -2.33 7.71
CA VAL A 43 -3.39 -1.85 8.93
C VAL A 43 -3.51 -2.93 9.99
N VAL A 44 -2.38 -3.52 10.36
CA VAL A 44 -2.30 -4.46 11.48
C VAL A 44 -2.33 -3.63 12.76
N PRO A 45 -3.30 -3.87 13.66
CA PRO A 45 -3.34 -3.17 14.95
C PRO A 45 -2.04 -3.41 15.72
N SER A 46 -1.54 -2.36 16.37
CA SER A 46 -0.39 -2.52 17.27
C SER A 46 -0.76 -3.39 18.46
N GLU A 47 0.22 -4.09 19.05
CA GLU A 47 0.00 -4.87 20.29
C GLU A 47 -0.64 -4.01 21.40
N LEU A 48 -0.27 -2.73 21.48
CA LEU A 48 -0.84 -1.77 22.43
C LEU A 48 -2.32 -1.48 22.16
N GLU A 49 -2.70 -1.38 20.89
CA GLU A 49 -4.09 -1.14 20.48
C GLU A 49 -4.98 -2.36 20.80
N ILE A 50 -4.44 -3.57 20.64
CA ILE A 50 -5.09 -4.82 21.05
C ILE A 50 -5.29 -4.84 22.57
N ILE A 51 -4.25 -4.53 23.36
CA ILE A 51 -4.33 -4.51 24.83
C ILE A 51 -5.34 -3.46 25.30
N LYS A 52 -5.38 -2.28 24.66
CA LYS A 52 -6.34 -1.22 24.99
C LYS A 52 -7.79 -1.67 24.79
N GLN A 53 -8.10 -2.28 23.65
CA GLN A 53 -9.46 -2.79 23.38
C GLN A 53 -9.87 -3.86 24.39
N ASP A 54 -8.95 -4.76 24.76
CA ASP A 54 -9.18 -5.79 25.76
C ASP A 54 -9.46 -5.20 27.16
N PHE A 55 -8.75 -4.13 27.51
CA PHE A 55 -8.99 -3.40 28.76
C PHE A 55 -10.38 -2.73 28.77
N GLU A 56 -10.72 -2.01 27.71
CA GLU A 56 -12.03 -1.35 27.57
C GLU A 56 -13.18 -2.36 27.65
N ARG A 57 -13.05 -3.53 26.99
CA ARG A 57 -14.03 -4.62 27.05
C ARG A 57 -14.24 -5.11 28.48
N ARG A 58 -13.16 -5.38 29.21
CA ARG A 58 -13.22 -5.83 30.61
C ARG A 58 -13.82 -4.79 31.54
N ASN A 59 -13.51 -3.51 31.32
CA ASN A 59 -14.08 -2.43 32.11
C ASN A 59 -15.60 -2.32 31.91
N ALA A 60 -16.08 -2.41 30.67
CA ALA A 60 -17.52 -2.40 30.37
C ALA A 60 -18.27 -3.59 30.99
N GLU A 61 -17.65 -4.78 31.05
CA GLU A 61 -18.22 -5.93 31.75
C GLU A 61 -18.29 -5.72 33.26
N LEU A 62 -17.30 -5.06 33.85
CA LEU A 62 -17.30 -4.72 35.28
C LEU A 62 -18.37 -3.68 35.59
N GLU A 63 -18.50 -2.64 34.78
CA GLU A 63 -19.55 -1.62 34.92
C GLU A 63 -20.95 -2.25 34.86
N LYS A 64 -21.19 -3.19 33.93
CA LYS A 64 -22.45 -3.94 33.85
C LYS A 64 -22.74 -4.81 35.08
N LYS A 65 -21.72 -5.28 35.79
CA LYS A 65 -21.87 -6.06 37.03
C LYS A 65 -22.09 -5.19 38.26
N MET A 66 -21.71 -3.92 38.20
CA MET A 66 -21.89 -2.96 39.29
C MET A 66 -23.16 -2.10 39.14
N ALA A 67 -23.82 -2.14 37.96
CA ALA A 67 -25.14 -1.57 37.70
C ALA A 67 -26.26 -2.56 38.06
#